data_AF-A0A955EAV3-F1
#
_entry.id   AF-A0A955EAV3-F1
#
_cell.length_a   1.000
_cell.length_b   1.000
_cell.length_c   1.000
_cell.angle_alpha   90.00
_cell.angle_beta   90.00
_cell.angle_gamma   90.00
#
_symmetry.space_group_name_H-M   'P 1'
#
loop_
_entity.id
_entity.type
_entity.pdbx_description
1 polymer ?
#
loop_
_entity_poly.entity_id
_entity_poly.type
_entity_poly.pdbx_seq_one_letter_code
_entity_poly.pdbx_strand_id
1 'polypeptide(L)'
;MRTPARHRAFTLIELLVVVAVIAILIGVLLPAIAGARRAGQSAICLSNHRQCYIICRMYADDHRGWGPAVGQPWSAIPNWALVIQQDAGRDGATADDLYANASALVCPTIDHHYPQQMTRTCAMN
;
A
#
# COMPACT_ATOMS: atom_id res chain seq x y z
N MET A 1 -9.80 -58.82 26.81
CA MET A 1 -8.38 -58.42 26.75
C MET A 1 -8.28 -57.14 25.93
N ARG A 2 -7.97 -55.99 26.56
CA ARG A 2 -7.61 -54.76 25.86
C ARG A 2 -6.09 -54.66 25.89
N THR A 3 -5.45 -54.80 24.73
CA THR A 3 -4.00 -54.58 24.58
C THR A 3 -3.70 -53.10 24.82
N PRO A 4 -2.74 -52.75 25.69
CA PRO A 4 -2.37 -51.36 25.91
C PRO A 4 -1.77 -50.80 24.63
N ALA A 5 -2.38 -49.74 24.09
CA ALA A 5 -1.82 -48.99 22.97
C ALA A 5 -0.51 -48.33 23.43
N ARG A 6 0.59 -48.72 22.79
CA ARG A 6 1.93 -48.20 23.09
C ARG A 6 2.00 -46.73 22.67
N HIS A 7 1.78 -45.81 23.61
CA HIS A 7 1.97 -44.38 23.36
C HIS A 7 3.44 -44.13 22.99
N ARG A 8 3.68 -43.65 21.78
CA ARG A 8 5.00 -43.18 21.34
C ARG A 8 5.29 -41.86 22.06
N ALA A 9 6.22 -41.88 23.00
CA ALA A 9 6.75 -40.66 23.61
C ALA A 9 7.72 -40.00 22.62
N PHE A 10 7.52 -38.72 22.34
CA PHE A 10 8.43 -37.92 21.51
C PHE A 10 9.75 -37.72 22.25
N THR A 11 10.87 -37.92 21.56
CA THR A 11 12.18 -37.61 22.13
C THR A 11 12.44 -36.10 22.05
N LEU A 12 13.19 -35.55 23.02
CA LEU A 12 13.57 -34.13 23.01
C LEU A 12 14.36 -33.76 21.74
N ILE A 13 15.16 -34.70 21.24
CA ILE A 13 15.97 -34.54 20.02
C ILE A 13 15.07 -34.41 18.78
N GLU A 14 14.02 -35.23 18.65
CA GLU A 14 13.07 -35.11 17.53
C GLU A 14 12.43 -33.72 17.50
N LEU A 15 12.01 -33.20 18.66
CA LEU A 15 11.40 -31.88 18.74
C LEU A 15 12.41 -30.76 18.43
N LEU A 16 13.66 -30.91 18.90
CA LEU A 16 14.74 -29.94 18.65
C LEU A 16 15.10 -29.84 17.16
N VAL A 17 15.21 -30.97 16.46
CA VAL A 17 15.51 -30.98 15.02
C VAL A 17 14.39 -30.32 14.22
N VAL A 18 13.13 -30.56 14.59
CA VAL A 18 11.97 -29.98 13.90
C VAL A 18 11.96 -28.45 14.01
N VAL A 19 12.16 -27.90 15.22
CA VAL A 19 12.19 -26.44 15.38
C VAL A 19 13.40 -25.82 14.67
N ALA A 20 14.54 -26.52 14.61
CA ALA A 20 15.71 -26.06 13.87
C ALA A 20 15.43 -25.95 12.36
N VAL A 21 14.78 -26.95 11.77
CA VAL A 21 14.39 -26.91 10.34
C VAL A 21 13.35 -25.82 10.08
N ILE A 22 12.34 -25.67 10.94
CA ILE A 22 11.34 -24.60 10.80
C ILE A 22 12.00 -23.21 10.86
N ALA A 23 12.96 -23.01 11.75
CA ALA A 23 13.69 -21.74 11.87
C ALA A 23 14.45 -21.38 10.58
N ILE A 24 15.12 -22.35 9.96
CA ILE A 24 15.82 -22.16 8.69
C ILE A 24 14.83 -21.78 7.58
N LEU A 25 13.72 -22.51 7.47
CA LEU A 25 12.69 -22.23 6.47
C LEU A 25 12.11 -20.81 6.64
N ILE A 26 11.71 -20.44 7.86
CA ILE A 26 11.18 -19.09 8.15
C ILE A 26 12.23 -18.01 7.82
N GLY A 27 13.51 -18.25 8.11
CA GLY A 27 14.59 -17.33 7.80
C GLY A 27 14.68 -16.97 6.31
N VAL A 28 14.39 -17.93 5.42
CA VAL A 28 14.36 -17.69 3.96
C VAL A 28 13.03 -17.12 3.49
N LEU A 29 11.91 -17.47 4.13
CA LEU A 29 10.57 -17.00 3.74
C LEU A 29 10.31 -15.53 4.10
N LEU A 30 10.80 -15.06 5.25
CA LEU A 30 10.58 -13.68 5.72
C LEU A 30 10.96 -12.59 4.71
N PRO A 31 12.19 -12.57 4.13
CA PRO A 31 12.56 -11.56 3.16
C PRO A 31 11.74 -11.65 1.86
N ALA A 32 11.38 -12.85 1.43
CA ALA A 32 10.54 -13.07 0.25
C ALA A 32 9.13 -12.49 0.45
N ILE A 33 8.51 -12.71 1.62
CA ILE A 33 7.18 -12.17 1.95
C ILE A 33 7.21 -10.63 2.04
N ALA A 34 8.27 -10.05 2.62
CA ALA A 34 8.43 -8.60 2.67
C ALA A 34 8.54 -7.97 1.26
N GLY A 35 9.19 -8.67 0.32
CA GLY A 35 9.20 -8.29 -1.10
C GLY A 35 7.83 -8.40 -1.75
N ALA A 36 7.14 -9.54 -1.58
CA ALA A 36 5.82 -9.78 -2.14
C ALA A 36 4.78 -8.76 -1.65
N ARG A 37 4.81 -8.39 -0.37
CA ARG A 37 3.93 -7.36 0.19
C ARG A 37 4.14 -5.99 -0.47
N ARG A 38 5.39 -5.57 -0.65
CA ARG A 38 5.72 -4.31 -1.34
C ARG A 38 5.27 -4.33 -2.81
N ALA A 39 5.47 -5.45 -3.50
CA ALA A 39 4.96 -5.62 -4.86
C ALA A 39 3.42 -5.51 -4.91
N GLY A 40 2.71 -6.17 -3.98
CA GLY A 40 1.25 -6.04 -3.87
C GLY A 40 0.77 -4.61 -3.63
N GLN A 41 1.45 -3.87 -2.74
CA GLN A 41 1.15 -2.46 -2.49
C GLN A 41 1.38 -1.60 -3.74
N SER A 42 2.44 -1.86 -4.51
CA SER A 42 2.71 -1.14 -5.76
C SER A 42 1.65 -1.40 -6.84
N ALA A 43 1.16 -2.64 -6.96
CA ALA A 43 0.11 -2.99 -7.91
C ALA A 43 -1.20 -2.26 -7.62
N ILE A 44 -1.58 -2.17 -6.34
CA ILE A 44 -2.75 -1.39 -5.90
C ILE A 44 -2.54 0.09 -6.23
N CYS A 45 -1.37 0.65 -5.91
CA CYS A 45 -1.12 2.06 -6.19
C CYS A 45 -1.18 2.39 -7.69
N LEU A 46 -0.63 1.51 -8.53
CA LEU A 46 -0.71 1.66 -9.98
C LEU A 46 -2.16 1.65 -10.48
N SER A 47 -3.00 0.78 -9.90
CA SER A 47 -4.44 0.78 -10.19
C SER A 47 -5.10 2.10 -9.80
N ASN A 48 -4.80 2.63 -8.61
CA ASN A 48 -5.33 3.92 -8.16
C ASN A 48 -4.93 5.07 -9.10
N HIS A 49 -3.65 5.14 -9.50
CA HIS A 49 -3.18 6.16 -10.45
C HIS A 49 -3.85 6.05 -11.81
N ARG A 50 -4.07 4.82 -12.30
CA ARG A 50 -4.81 4.60 -13.54
C ARG A 50 -6.25 5.12 -13.44
N GLN A 51 -6.93 4.88 -12.31
CA GLN A 51 -8.27 5.40 -12.06
C GLN A 51 -8.27 6.93 -11.97
N CYS A 52 -7.31 7.53 -11.27
CA CYS A 52 -7.15 8.99 -11.22
C CYS A 52 -6.97 9.59 -12.62
N TYR A 53 -6.12 8.99 -13.46
CA TYR A 53 -5.92 9.42 -14.84
C TYR A 53 -7.21 9.35 -15.66
N ILE A 54 -7.98 8.26 -15.52
CA ILE A 54 -9.27 8.10 -16.21
C ILE A 54 -10.22 9.23 -15.79
N ILE A 55 -10.33 9.52 -14.49
CA ILE A 55 -11.19 10.60 -13.96
C ILE A 55 -10.76 11.96 -14.53
N CYS A 56 -9.45 12.27 -14.47
CA CYS A 56 -8.93 13.54 -15.00
C CYS A 56 -9.20 13.68 -16.51
N ARG A 57 -9.07 12.59 -17.27
CA ARG A 57 -9.34 12.57 -18.70
C ARG A 57 -10.83 12.77 -19.00
N MET A 58 -11.71 12.05 -18.31
CA MET A 58 -13.15 12.21 -18.46
C MET A 58 -13.58 13.66 -18.14
N TYR A 59 -13.03 14.24 -17.07
CA TYR A 59 -13.30 15.64 -16.74
C TYR A 59 -12.83 16.59 -17.85
N ALA A 60 -11.60 16.41 -18.35
CA ALA A 60 -11.07 17.24 -19.42
C ALA A 60 -11.88 17.13 -20.72
N ASP A 61 -12.35 15.92 -21.07
CA ASP A 61 -13.22 15.70 -22.23
C ASP A 61 -14.53 16.52 -22.11
N ASP A 62 -15.12 16.59 -20.92
CA ASP A 62 -16.34 17.37 -20.65
C ASP A 62 -16.08 18.88 -20.53
N HIS A 63 -14.86 19.28 -20.13
CA HIS A 63 -14.51 20.67 -19.79
C HIS A 63 -13.51 21.28 -20.77
N ARG A 64 -13.67 21.07 -22.08
CA ARG A 64 -12.86 21.72 -23.14
C ARG A 64 -11.34 21.54 -22.97
N GLY A 65 -10.90 20.39 -22.47
CA GLY A 65 -9.51 20.08 -22.22
C GLY A 65 -8.94 20.65 -20.92
N TRP A 66 -9.73 21.33 -20.09
CA TRP A 66 -9.29 21.79 -18.78
C TRP A 66 -9.23 20.61 -17.81
N GLY A 67 -8.05 20.38 -17.22
CA GLY A 67 -7.88 19.37 -16.19
C GLY A 67 -8.48 19.80 -14.85
N PRO A 68 -8.83 18.84 -13.98
CA PRO A 68 -9.26 19.17 -12.63
C PRO A 68 -8.14 19.88 -11.85
N ALA A 69 -8.50 20.84 -11.01
CA ALA A 69 -7.56 21.55 -10.16
C ALA A 69 -6.94 20.59 -9.11
N VAL A 70 -5.77 20.04 -9.43
CA VAL A 70 -5.02 19.08 -8.59
C VAL A 70 -3.91 19.73 -7.77
N GLY A 71 -3.56 20.99 -8.04
CA GLY A 71 -2.42 21.65 -7.40
C GLY A 71 -2.65 23.13 -7.09
N GLN A 72 -3.14 23.42 -5.89
CA GLN A 72 -2.88 24.65 -5.11
C GLN A 72 -3.08 24.32 -3.61
N PRO A 73 -2.28 24.86 -2.66
CA PRO A 73 -2.44 24.55 -1.25
C PRO A 73 -3.62 25.30 -0.58
N TRP A 74 -4.31 24.53 0.26
CA TRP A 74 -4.95 24.85 1.55
C TRP A 74 -6.27 25.66 1.55
N SER A 75 -7.37 24.94 1.82
CA SER A 75 -8.71 25.40 2.26
C SER A 75 -9.73 25.93 1.24
N ALA A 76 -9.36 26.19 -0.02
CA ALA A 76 -10.31 26.67 -1.03
C ALA A 76 -10.90 25.53 -1.87
N ILE A 77 -12.23 25.42 -1.85
CA ILE A 77 -13.03 24.40 -2.56
C ILE A 77 -13.28 24.89 -4.01
N PRO A 78 -13.25 23.99 -5.03
CA PRO A 78 -13.00 22.56 -4.93
C PRO A 78 -11.54 22.17 -5.17
N ASN A 79 -10.95 21.46 -4.21
CA ASN A 79 -9.69 20.72 -4.39
C ASN A 79 -10.03 19.30 -4.87
N TRP A 80 -9.70 19.00 -6.12
CA TRP A 80 -10.07 17.71 -6.72
C TRP A 80 -9.32 16.52 -6.11
N ALA A 81 -8.16 16.75 -5.51
CA ALA A 81 -7.44 15.72 -4.78
C ALA A 81 -8.24 15.22 -3.56
N LEU A 82 -8.97 16.11 -2.88
CA LEU A 82 -9.82 15.73 -1.74
C LEU A 82 -11.03 14.92 -2.21
N VAL A 83 -11.64 15.30 -3.33
CA VAL A 83 -12.78 14.58 -3.93
C VAL A 83 -12.36 13.15 -4.29
N ILE A 84 -11.24 12.98 -5.00
CA ILE A 84 -10.73 11.65 -5.35
C ILE A 84 -10.43 10.81 -4.10
N GLN A 85 -9.86 11.41 -3.05
CA GLN A 85 -9.57 10.69 -1.81
C GLN A 85 -10.84 10.19 -1.12
N GLN A 86 -11.86 11.04 -1.02
CA GLN A 86 -13.16 10.71 -0.45
C GLN A 86 -13.88 9.63 -1.27
N ASP A 87 -13.90 9.75 -2.59
CA ASP A 87 -14.50 8.77 -3.50
C ASP A 87 -13.77 7.42 -3.48
N ALA A 88 -12.46 7.43 -3.23
CA ALA A 88 -11.66 6.23 -2.99
C ALA A 88 -11.92 5.58 -1.61
N GLY A 89 -12.87 6.12 -0.83
CA GLY A 89 -13.24 5.63 0.50
C GLY A 89 -12.16 5.88 1.54
N ARG A 90 -11.33 6.91 1.35
CA ARG A 90 -10.26 7.26 2.29
C ARG A 90 -10.61 8.53 3.02
N ASP A 91 -10.52 8.47 4.34
CA ASP A 91 -10.76 9.61 5.19
C ASP A 91 -9.64 10.65 5.00
N GLY A 92 -10.04 11.92 4.92
CA GLY A 92 -9.15 13.06 4.69
C GLY A 92 -9.98 14.32 4.53
N ALA A 93 -9.83 15.26 5.46
CA ALA A 93 -10.57 16.52 5.44
C ALA A 93 -9.66 17.70 5.10
N THR A 94 -8.34 17.49 5.21
CA THR A 94 -7.34 18.53 5.05
C THR A 94 -6.37 18.19 3.92
N ALA A 95 -5.72 19.22 3.40
CA ALA A 95 -4.73 19.04 2.35
C ALA A 95 -3.49 18.28 2.81
N ASP A 96 -3.22 18.20 4.11
CA ASP A 96 -2.10 17.43 4.65
C ASP A 96 -2.39 15.91 4.58
N ASP A 97 -3.67 15.53 4.71
CA ASP A 97 -4.11 14.13 4.59
C ASP A 97 -3.98 13.58 3.16
N LEU A 98 -3.87 14.46 2.16
CA LEU A 98 -3.66 14.09 0.75
C LEU A 98 -2.28 13.51 0.49
N TYR A 99 -1.32 13.85 1.35
CA TYR A 99 0.08 13.47 1.16
C TYR A 99 0.55 12.42 2.18
N ALA A 100 -0.35 11.98 3.06
CA ALA A 100 -0.09 10.87 3.95
C ALA A 100 0.07 9.57 3.16
N ASN A 101 0.84 8.63 3.70
CA ASN A 101 0.96 7.25 3.21
C ASN A 101 -0.38 6.49 3.10
N ALA A 102 -1.42 6.96 3.79
CA ALA A 102 -2.76 6.44 3.69
C ALA A 102 -3.54 6.99 2.47
N SER A 103 -3.09 8.05 1.80
CA SER A 103 -3.85 8.70 0.73
C SER A 103 -3.90 7.87 -0.55
N ALA A 104 -4.98 8.00 -1.32
CA ALA A 104 -5.16 7.29 -2.59
C ALA A 104 -4.18 7.75 -3.69
N LEU A 105 -3.58 8.92 -3.49
CA LEU A 105 -2.75 9.65 -4.45
C LEU A 105 -1.25 9.41 -4.25
N VAL A 106 -0.85 8.87 -3.09
CA VAL A 106 0.55 8.62 -2.75
C VAL A 106 0.84 7.12 -2.77
N CYS A 107 1.87 6.73 -3.51
CA CYS A 107 2.38 5.37 -3.47
C CYS A 107 3.36 5.17 -2.30
N PRO A 108 3.21 4.11 -1.48
CA PRO A 108 4.20 3.75 -0.45
C PRO A 108 5.60 3.47 -1.00
N THR A 109 5.72 3.21 -2.30
CA THR A 109 7.00 2.97 -2.99
C THR A 109 7.79 4.25 -3.29
N ILE A 110 7.19 5.44 -3.09
CA ILE A 110 7.81 6.72 -3.45
C ILE A 110 8.95 7.13 -2.49
N ASP A 111 8.91 6.64 -1.25
CA ASP A 111 9.93 6.88 -0.21
C ASP A 111 11.34 6.37 -0.60
N HIS A 112 11.44 5.45 -1.55
CA HIS A 112 12.72 4.93 -2.04
C HIS A 112 13.40 5.84 -3.08
N HIS A 113 12.65 6.72 -3.74
CA HIS A 113 13.17 7.55 -4.84
C HIS A 113 13.41 9.00 -4.41
N TYR A 114 12.68 9.47 -3.40
CA TYR A 114 12.83 10.80 -2.82
C TYR A 114 13.15 10.67 -1.33
N PRO A 115 14.35 11.09 -0.87
CA PRO A 115 14.77 10.94 0.52
C PRO A 115 14.02 11.87 1.51
N GLN A 116 13.02 12.60 1.04
CA GLN A 116 12.18 13.50 1.80
C GLN A 116 10.73 13.04 1.61
N GLN A 117 9.97 12.90 2.71
CA GLN A 117 8.50 12.75 2.62
C GLN A 117 7.97 13.89 1.76
N MET A 118 7.19 13.56 0.73
CA MET A 118 6.56 14.54 -0.17
C MET A 118 5.54 15.39 0.60
N THR A 119 6.04 16.38 1.34
CA THR A 119 5.24 17.34 2.10
C THR A 119 4.81 18.53 1.23
N ARG A 120 5.38 18.67 0.02
CA ARG A 120 4.99 19.67 -0.98
C ARG A 120 5.19 19.13 -2.40
N THR A 121 4.16 19.27 -3.22
CA THR A 121 4.11 18.81 -4.61
C THR A 121 4.99 19.65 -5.53
N CYS A 122 6.09 19.05 -5.99
CA CYS A 122 6.56 19.27 -7.34
C CYS A 122 6.09 18.08 -8.18
N ALA A 123 4.78 17.98 -8.43
CA ALA A 123 4.23 16.98 -9.33
C ALA A 123 3.09 17.63 -10.13
N MET A 124 3.29 17.65 -11.44
CA MET A 124 2.37 18.09 -12.49
C MET A 124 2.24 19.61 -12.63
N ASN A 125 3.16 20.15 -13.42
CA ASN A 125 2.88 21.28 -14.32
C ASN A 125 2.70 20.69 -15.72
#